data_AF-A0A9E2ECN9-F1
#
_entry.id   AF-A0A9E2ECN9-F1
#
_cell.length_a   1.000
_cell.length_b   1.000
_cell.length_c   1.000
_cell.angle_alpha   90.00
_cell.angle_beta   90.00
_cell.angle_gamma   90.00
#
_symmetry.space_group_name_H-M   'P 1'
#
loop_
_entity.id
_entity.type
_entity.pdbx_description
1 polymer ?
#
loop_
_entity_poly.entity_id
_entity_poly.type
_entity_poly.pdbx_seq_one_letter_code
_entity_poly.pdbx_strand_id
1 'polypeptide(L)'
;MNTEKAHAQEELKLSELLILASMWMLFGFMLWFYLSAFHGAPARIGADYILSWLLQEDFLRIIEEPNQHFIFQVETNIMFTFRDGTTEPLGFIVNPLVFSYGLPLLFGLVMGSDVSWLRKLVIMLIGYAVILGVQVWGVVFQSLKMLAFNFGEQTHAVIISHGISDSTIAMGYQLGTLIFPALAPIFVWVLTNRPLVEQFVGWSADQLRNE
;
A
#
# COMPACT_ATOMS: atom_id res chain seq x y z
N MET A 1 19.38 48.21 23.53
CA MET A 1 19.44 47.72 22.15
C MET A 1 20.50 46.63 22.09
N ASN A 2 20.06 45.37 22.17
CA ASN A 2 20.69 44.17 21.60
C ASN A 2 19.89 42.96 22.08
N THR A 3 18.78 42.74 21.38
CA THR A 3 18.00 41.52 21.34
C THR A 3 18.82 40.42 20.65
N GLU A 4 19.88 39.96 21.31
CA GLU A 4 20.56 38.70 20.98
C GLU A 4 20.07 37.63 21.96
N LYS A 5 18.85 37.15 21.73
CA LYS A 5 18.50 35.77 22.06
C LYS A 5 18.12 35.14 20.76
N ALA A 6 19.15 34.65 20.08
CA ALA A 6 19.01 33.72 18.97
C ALA A 6 17.99 32.66 19.39
N HIS A 7 16.92 32.52 18.60
CA HIS A 7 16.11 31.32 18.60
C HIS A 7 17.05 30.18 18.18
N ALA A 8 17.72 29.55 19.16
CA ALA A 8 18.28 28.23 18.97
C ALA A 8 17.09 27.37 18.53
N GLN A 9 17.10 26.98 17.27
CA GLN A 9 16.08 26.17 16.66
C GLN A 9 16.05 24.87 17.47
N GLU A 10 15.07 24.73 18.36
CA GLU A 10 15.01 23.62 19.31
C GLU A 10 14.89 22.33 18.49
N GLU A 11 15.92 21.50 18.59
CA GLU A 11 16.00 20.23 17.89
C GLU A 11 14.79 19.35 18.26
N LEU A 12 14.02 18.94 17.24
CA LEU A 12 12.82 18.13 17.41
C LEU A 12 13.15 16.85 18.19
N LYS A 13 12.49 16.59 19.32
CA LYS A 13 12.73 15.36 20.09
C LYS A 13 11.97 14.19 19.46
N LEU A 14 12.50 12.97 19.61
CA LEU A 14 11.84 11.75 19.10
C LEU A 14 10.42 11.57 19.69
N SER A 15 10.23 11.85 20.97
CA SER A 15 8.92 11.78 21.61
C SER A 15 7.91 12.79 21.04
N GLU A 16 8.38 13.99 20.72
CA GLU A 16 7.56 15.04 20.09
C GLU A 16 7.14 14.61 18.69
N LEU A 17 8.10 14.08 17.90
CA LEU A 17 7.80 13.51 16.58
C LEU A 17 6.77 12.39 16.67
N LEU A 18 6.91 11.45 17.60
CA LEU A 18 5.98 10.32 17.71
C LEU A 18 4.57 10.76 18.10
N ILE A 19 4.45 11.74 19.00
CA ILE A 19 3.15 12.32 19.38
C ILE A 19 2.53 13.05 18.19
N LEU A 20 3.28 13.94 17.54
CA LEU A 20 2.82 14.69 16.38
C LEU A 20 2.43 13.75 15.23
N ALA A 21 3.26 12.75 14.95
CA ALA A 21 2.99 11.75 13.92
C ALA A 21 1.72 10.95 14.23
N SER A 22 1.51 10.58 15.49
CA SER A 22 0.28 9.86 15.90
C SER A 22 -0.96 10.73 15.71
N MET A 23 -0.91 12.01 16.10
CA MET A 23 -2.03 12.94 15.90
C MET A 23 -2.34 13.17 14.42
N TRP A 24 -1.30 13.40 13.60
CA TRP A 24 -1.47 13.57 12.16
C TRP A 24 -1.90 12.29 11.47
N MET A 25 -1.47 11.12 11.95
CA MET A 25 -1.88 9.82 11.41
C MET A 25 -3.39 9.61 11.59
N LEU A 26 -4.00 10.01 12.71
CA LEU A 26 -5.47 9.98 12.88
C LEU A 26 -6.18 10.79 11.78
N PHE A 27 -5.69 12.00 11.52
CA PHE A 27 -6.20 12.82 10.42
C PHE A 27 -5.91 12.20 9.04
N GLY A 28 -4.74 11.57 8.89
CA GLY A 28 -4.34 10.83 7.70
C GLY A 28 -5.28 9.67 7.40
N PHE A 29 -5.69 8.90 8.40
CA PHE A 29 -6.67 7.82 8.26
C PHE A 29 -8.03 8.34 7.80
N MET A 30 -8.46 9.49 8.33
CA MET A 30 -9.68 10.14 7.88
C MET A 30 -9.59 10.48 6.38
N LEU A 31 -8.55 11.23 5.97
CA LEU A 31 -8.36 11.61 4.56
C LEU A 31 -8.25 10.38 3.64
N TRP A 32 -7.46 9.40 4.04
CA TRP A 32 -7.25 8.17 3.28
C TRP A 32 -8.55 7.38 3.09
N PHE A 33 -9.40 7.29 4.10
CA PHE A 33 -10.67 6.59 3.97
C PHE A 33 -11.66 7.36 3.10
N TYR A 34 -11.82 8.67 3.31
CA TYR A 34 -12.72 9.49 2.50
C TYR A 34 -12.30 9.59 1.03
N LEU A 35 -11.00 9.54 0.75
CA LEU A 35 -10.46 9.60 -0.61
C LEU A 35 -10.17 8.22 -1.21
N SER A 36 -10.60 7.14 -0.56
CA SER A 36 -10.32 5.74 -0.92
C SER A 36 -10.61 5.40 -2.38
N ALA A 37 -11.79 5.76 -2.89
CA ALA A 37 -12.16 5.53 -4.29
C ALA A 37 -11.22 6.28 -5.25
N PHE A 38 -10.82 7.52 -4.90
CA PHE A 38 -9.97 8.34 -5.74
C PHE A 38 -8.53 7.82 -5.82
N HIS A 39 -7.88 7.59 -4.68
CA HIS A 39 -6.49 7.15 -4.66
C HIS A 39 -6.33 5.65 -4.98
N GLY A 40 -7.38 4.85 -4.79
CA GLY A 40 -7.41 3.44 -5.18
C GLY A 40 -7.64 3.21 -6.68
N ALA A 41 -8.25 4.16 -7.41
CA ALA A 41 -8.59 3.97 -8.82
C ALA A 41 -7.37 3.59 -9.70
N PRO A 42 -6.19 4.22 -9.57
CA PRO A 42 -5.01 3.78 -10.32
C PRO A 42 -4.57 2.36 -9.97
N ALA A 43 -4.75 1.91 -8.73
CA ALA A 43 -4.44 0.54 -8.35
C ALA A 43 -5.39 -0.46 -9.00
N ARG A 44 -6.68 -0.11 -9.11
CA ARG A 44 -7.67 -0.90 -9.84
C ARG A 44 -7.24 -1.09 -11.30
N ILE A 45 -6.88 -0.01 -11.98
CA ILE A 45 -6.46 -0.03 -13.39
C ILE A 45 -5.18 -0.86 -13.55
N GLY A 46 -4.18 -0.65 -12.68
CA GLY A 46 -2.93 -1.40 -12.74
C GLY A 46 -3.12 -2.90 -12.50
N ALA A 47 -3.95 -3.27 -11.52
CA ALA A 47 -4.23 -4.67 -11.23
C ALA A 47 -5.09 -5.34 -12.33
N ASP A 48 -6.06 -4.62 -12.89
CA ASP A 48 -6.88 -5.04 -14.03
C ASP A 48 -6.00 -5.37 -15.25
N TYR A 49 -5.06 -4.48 -15.58
CA TYR A 49 -4.11 -4.70 -16.66
C TYR A 49 -3.21 -5.92 -16.43
N ILE A 50 -2.70 -6.11 -15.21
CA ILE A 50 -1.84 -7.25 -14.90
C ILE A 50 -2.63 -8.57 -14.93
N LEU A 51 -3.83 -8.61 -14.34
CA LEU A 51 -4.64 -9.83 -14.31
C LEU A 51 -5.17 -10.20 -15.70
N SER A 52 -5.54 -9.23 -16.53
CA SER A 52 -5.91 -9.50 -17.93
C SER A 52 -4.73 -10.07 -18.73
N TRP A 53 -3.50 -9.63 -18.45
CA TRP A 53 -2.31 -10.24 -19.05
C TRP A 53 -2.02 -11.65 -18.51
N LEU A 54 -2.16 -11.87 -17.19
CA LEU A 54 -1.84 -13.14 -16.54
C LEU A 54 -2.85 -14.26 -16.82
N LEU A 55 -4.15 -13.94 -16.84
CA LEU A 55 -5.25 -14.90 -16.91
C LEU A 55 -5.98 -14.87 -18.26
N GLN A 56 -5.65 -13.92 -19.13
CA GLN A 56 -6.17 -13.83 -20.50
C GLN A 56 -7.70 -13.90 -20.53
N GLU A 57 -8.26 -14.86 -21.26
CA GLU A 57 -9.71 -15.03 -21.44
C GLU A 57 -10.47 -15.43 -20.17
N ASP A 58 -9.79 -16.00 -19.17
CA ASP A 58 -10.43 -16.38 -17.90
C ASP A 58 -10.70 -15.18 -16.99
N PHE A 59 -10.05 -14.04 -17.23
CA PHE A 59 -10.29 -12.80 -16.49
C PHE A 59 -11.12 -11.82 -17.30
N LEU A 60 -12.13 -11.21 -16.67
CA LEU A 60 -12.99 -10.24 -17.35
C LEU A 60 -12.55 -8.81 -17.06
N ARG A 61 -12.59 -8.38 -15.79
CA ARG A 61 -12.24 -7.02 -15.35
C ARG A 61 -12.28 -6.85 -13.83
N ILE A 62 -11.77 -5.71 -13.35
CA ILE A 62 -12.00 -5.18 -12.01
C ILE A 62 -12.83 -3.89 -12.09
N ILE A 63 -13.98 -3.90 -11.43
CA ILE A 63 -14.83 -2.71 -11.25
C ILE A 63 -14.87 -2.28 -9.79
N GLU A 64 -15.34 -1.06 -9.55
CA GLU A 64 -15.72 -0.61 -8.21
C GLU A 64 -16.99 -1.34 -7.79
N GLU A 65 -17.04 -1.81 -6.54
CA GLU A 65 -18.25 -2.46 -6.03
C GLU A 65 -19.38 -1.42 -5.93
N PRO A 66 -20.59 -1.69 -6.48
CA PRO A 66 -21.65 -0.69 -6.59
C PRO A 66 -22.17 -0.10 -5.28
N ASN A 67 -22.11 -0.85 -4.19
CA ASN A 67 -22.63 -0.43 -2.88
C ASN A 67 -21.54 0.19 -1.98
N GLN A 68 -20.28 -0.13 -2.25
CA GLN A 68 -19.09 0.20 -1.48
C GLN A 68 -17.94 0.55 -2.43
N HIS A 69 -18.00 1.73 -3.05
CA HIS A 69 -17.05 2.20 -4.08
C HIS A 69 -15.55 2.17 -3.72
N PHE A 70 -15.19 1.97 -2.45
CA PHE A 70 -13.81 1.79 -1.98
C PHE A 70 -13.32 0.34 -2.05
N ILE A 71 -14.18 -0.59 -2.43
CA ILE A 71 -13.94 -2.01 -2.60
C ILE A 71 -13.94 -2.34 -4.09
N PHE A 72 -13.13 -3.33 -4.48
CA PHE A 72 -13.08 -3.83 -5.84
C PHE A 72 -13.88 -5.12 -5.97
N GLN A 73 -14.66 -5.20 -7.05
CA GLN A 73 -15.29 -6.43 -7.52
C GLN A 73 -14.48 -6.95 -8.71
N VAL A 74 -13.94 -8.15 -8.53
CA VAL A 74 -13.20 -8.89 -9.56
C VAL A 74 -14.18 -9.80 -10.27
N GLU A 75 -14.27 -9.68 -11.59
CA GLU A 75 -15.12 -10.50 -12.44
C GLU A 75 -14.24 -11.37 -13.33
N THR A 76 -14.61 -12.65 -13.46
CA THR A 76 -13.90 -13.65 -14.26
C THR A 76 -14.86 -14.30 -15.25
N ASN A 77 -14.34 -14.96 -16.28
CA ASN A 77 -15.11 -15.84 -17.16
C ASN A 77 -15.06 -17.31 -16.71
N ILE A 78 -14.46 -17.59 -15.56
CA ILE A 78 -14.34 -18.94 -15.01
C ILE A 78 -15.73 -19.39 -14.56
N MET A 79 -16.28 -20.40 -15.23
CA MET A 79 -17.55 -21.00 -14.86
C MET A 79 -17.39 -21.77 -13.56
N PHE A 80 -18.14 -21.39 -12.54
CA PHE A 80 -18.07 -21.97 -11.20
C PHE A 80 -19.43 -22.52 -10.78
N THR A 81 -19.44 -23.76 -10.30
CA THR A 81 -20.67 -24.36 -9.77
C THR A 81 -20.85 -23.97 -8.31
N PHE A 82 -21.83 -23.11 -8.05
CA PHE A 82 -22.17 -22.64 -6.72
C PHE A 82 -22.90 -23.73 -5.91
N ARG A 83 -22.99 -23.51 -4.59
CA ARG A 83 -23.62 -24.46 -3.66
C ARG A 83 -25.11 -24.69 -3.93
N ASP A 84 -25.76 -23.74 -4.60
CA ASP A 84 -27.16 -23.85 -5.02
C ASP A 84 -27.34 -24.66 -6.32
N GLY A 85 -26.25 -25.16 -6.90
CA GLY A 85 -26.23 -25.95 -8.12
C GLY A 85 -26.19 -25.14 -9.41
N THR A 86 -26.25 -23.80 -9.33
CA THR A 86 -26.08 -22.94 -10.50
C THR A 86 -24.63 -22.94 -10.98
N THR A 87 -24.41 -22.77 -12.28
CA THR A 87 -23.06 -22.60 -12.84
C THR A 87 -23.03 -21.28 -13.59
N GLU A 88 -22.30 -20.33 -13.05
CA GLU A 88 -22.21 -18.96 -13.55
C GLU A 88 -20.75 -18.45 -13.46
N PRO A 89 -20.40 -17.38 -14.19
CA PRO A 89 -19.07 -16.79 -14.09
C PRO A 89 -18.76 -16.33 -12.66
N LEU A 90 -17.58 -16.69 -12.16
CA LEU A 90 -17.17 -16.37 -10.81
C LEU A 90 -16.82 -14.89 -10.65
N GLY A 91 -17.40 -14.26 -9.64
CA GLY A 91 -17.01 -12.93 -9.16
C GLY A 91 -16.71 -12.94 -7.66
N PHE A 92 -15.80 -12.08 -7.22
CA PHE A 92 -15.47 -11.94 -5.81
C PHE A 92 -14.95 -10.55 -5.45
N ILE A 93 -14.91 -10.27 -4.15
CA ILE A 93 -14.55 -8.97 -3.59
C ILE A 93 -13.10 -8.95 -3.12
N VAL A 94 -12.41 -7.84 -3.40
CA VAL A 94 -11.09 -7.51 -2.87
C VAL A 94 -11.13 -6.13 -2.22
N ASN A 95 -10.65 -6.02 -0.97
CA ASN A 95 -10.50 -4.74 -0.29
C ASN A 95 -9.08 -4.18 -0.54
N PRO A 96 -8.90 -3.16 -1.40
CA PRO A 96 -7.59 -2.61 -1.73
C PRO A 96 -6.98 -1.78 -0.59
N LEU A 97 -7.76 -1.38 0.41
CA LEU A 97 -7.31 -0.55 1.52
C LEU A 97 -6.32 -1.28 2.44
N VAL A 98 -6.39 -2.60 2.52
CA VAL A 98 -5.44 -3.43 3.28
C VAL A 98 -4.00 -3.25 2.78
N PHE A 99 -3.80 -2.81 1.54
CA PHE A 99 -2.47 -2.62 0.95
C PHE A 99 -1.98 -1.17 0.98
N SER A 100 -2.84 -0.21 1.36
CA SER A 100 -2.53 1.23 1.31
C SER A 100 -2.65 1.95 2.64
N TYR A 101 -2.88 1.25 3.76
CA TYR A 101 -2.88 1.85 5.10
C TYR A 101 -1.53 2.48 5.49
N GLY A 102 -0.47 2.19 4.75
CA GLY A 102 0.81 2.88 4.88
C GLY A 102 0.74 4.38 4.54
N LEU A 103 -0.26 4.84 3.77
CA LEU A 103 -0.44 6.25 3.42
C LEU A 103 -0.70 7.11 4.67
N PRO A 104 -1.68 6.79 5.54
CA PRO A 104 -1.86 7.45 6.84
C PRO A 104 -0.60 7.49 7.71
N LEU A 105 0.14 6.37 7.77
CA LEU A 105 1.38 6.29 8.54
C LEU A 105 2.44 7.26 8.00
N LEU A 106 2.70 7.22 6.69
CA LEU A 106 3.64 8.13 6.04
C LEU A 106 3.20 9.58 6.23
N PHE A 107 1.91 9.86 6.06
CA PHE A 107 1.34 11.19 6.27
C PHE A 107 1.60 11.68 7.69
N GLY A 108 1.36 10.86 8.71
CA GLY A 108 1.68 11.18 10.09
C GLY A 108 3.15 11.57 10.27
N LEU A 109 4.06 10.71 9.82
CA LEU A 109 5.50 10.92 9.95
C LEU A 109 5.99 12.17 9.22
N VAL A 110 5.52 12.41 7.98
CA VAL A 110 5.91 13.56 7.16
C VAL A 110 5.37 14.87 7.74
N MET A 111 4.11 14.87 8.19
CA MET A 111 3.49 16.07 8.73
C MET A 111 4.08 16.46 10.08
N GLY A 112 4.45 15.48 10.91
CA GLY A 112 5.18 15.68 12.16
C GLY A 112 6.65 16.08 11.99
N SER A 113 7.23 15.94 10.80
CA SER A 113 8.62 16.34 10.52
C SER A 113 8.75 17.85 10.32
N ASP A 114 9.84 18.44 10.80
CA ASP A 114 10.18 19.85 10.59
C ASP A 114 10.88 20.06 9.25
N VAL A 115 10.12 19.94 8.15
CA VAL A 115 10.58 20.17 6.78
C VAL A 115 9.63 21.10 6.05
N SER A 116 10.13 21.79 5.01
CA SER A 116 9.32 22.73 4.23
C SER A 116 8.10 22.04 3.59
N TRP A 117 7.00 22.80 3.43
CA TRP A 117 5.76 22.29 2.82
C TRP A 117 5.96 21.68 1.44
N LEU A 118 6.81 22.27 0.60
CA LEU A 118 7.14 21.73 -0.72
C LEU A 118 7.81 20.35 -0.60
N ARG A 119 8.72 20.18 0.36
CA ARG A 119 9.36 18.88 0.64
C ARG A 119 8.35 17.87 1.15
N LYS A 120 7.43 18.25 2.05
CA LYS A 120 6.34 17.38 2.51
C LYS A 120 5.51 16.87 1.32
N LEU A 121 5.11 17.77 0.43
CA LEU A 121 4.32 17.42 -0.77
C LEU A 121 5.07 16.43 -1.67
N VAL A 122 6.36 16.68 -1.95
CA VAL A 122 7.18 15.77 -2.77
C VAL A 122 7.31 14.39 -2.13
N ILE A 123 7.55 14.32 -0.82
CA ILE A 123 7.64 13.03 -0.09
C ILE A 123 6.30 12.28 -0.16
N MET A 124 5.18 12.99 0.00
CA MET A 124 3.85 12.39 -0.11
C MET A 124 3.57 11.86 -1.52
N LEU A 125 4.00 12.56 -2.58
CA LEU A 125 3.86 12.08 -3.95
C LEU A 125 4.71 10.83 -4.22
N ILE A 126 5.97 10.82 -3.75
CA ILE A 126 6.85 9.65 -3.86
C ILE A 126 6.23 8.46 -3.10
N GLY A 127 5.79 8.70 -1.87
CA GLY A 127 5.15 7.69 -1.05
C GLY A 127 3.88 7.13 -1.66
N TYR A 128 3.05 8.00 -2.25
CA TYR A 128 1.88 7.58 -3.00
C TYR A 128 2.24 6.68 -4.18
N ALA A 129 3.24 7.04 -4.99
CA ALA A 129 3.67 6.21 -6.11
C ALA A 129 4.20 4.83 -5.66
N VAL A 130 4.97 4.78 -4.57
CA VAL A 130 5.49 3.52 -4.00
C VAL A 130 4.35 2.67 -3.45
N ILE A 131 3.45 3.25 -2.65
CA ILE A 131 2.32 2.52 -2.04
C ILE A 131 1.31 2.10 -3.10
N LEU A 132 1.14 2.86 -4.18
CA LEU A 132 0.35 2.46 -5.34
C LEU A 132 0.91 1.15 -5.94
N GLY A 133 2.22 1.04 -6.10
CA GLY A 133 2.85 -0.21 -6.56
C GLY A 133 2.57 -1.39 -5.61
N VAL A 134 2.64 -1.14 -4.30
CA VAL A 134 2.28 -2.14 -3.28
C VAL A 134 0.80 -2.53 -3.37
N GLN A 135 -0.08 -1.57 -3.62
CA GLN A 135 -1.52 -1.80 -3.72
C GLN A 135 -1.86 -2.61 -4.98
N VAL A 136 -1.25 -2.29 -6.13
CA VAL A 136 -1.39 -3.08 -7.37
C VAL A 136 -0.93 -4.51 -7.12
N TRP A 137 0.26 -4.69 -6.55
CA TRP A 137 0.79 -6.01 -6.20
C TRP A 137 -0.16 -6.79 -5.29
N GLY A 138 -0.62 -6.15 -4.21
CA GLY A 138 -1.52 -6.74 -3.23
C GLY A 138 -2.85 -7.20 -3.84
N VAL A 139 -3.47 -6.38 -4.69
CA VAL A 139 -4.72 -6.73 -5.36
C VAL A 139 -4.51 -7.92 -6.32
N VAL A 140 -3.45 -7.92 -7.13
CA VAL A 140 -3.13 -9.02 -8.04
C VAL A 140 -2.98 -10.34 -7.26
N PHE A 141 -2.11 -10.37 -6.25
CA PHE A 141 -1.85 -11.60 -5.50
C PHE A 141 -3.01 -12.04 -4.62
N GLN A 142 -3.81 -11.11 -4.09
CA GLN A 142 -5.05 -11.45 -3.39
C GLN A 142 -6.06 -12.11 -4.35
N SER A 143 -6.21 -11.61 -5.57
CA SER A 143 -7.09 -12.21 -6.58
C SER A 143 -6.62 -13.61 -6.97
N LEU A 144 -5.31 -13.79 -7.24
CA LEU A 144 -4.73 -15.09 -7.54
C LEU A 144 -4.88 -16.06 -6.36
N LYS A 145 -4.68 -15.59 -5.12
CA LYS A 145 -4.88 -16.38 -3.89
C LYS A 145 -6.33 -16.84 -3.77
N MET A 146 -7.29 -15.97 -4.04
CA MET A 146 -8.72 -16.31 -3.99
C MET A 146 -9.04 -17.42 -5.01
N LEU A 147 -8.60 -17.27 -6.26
CA LEU A 147 -8.82 -18.26 -7.31
C LEU A 147 -8.10 -19.59 -7.03
N ALA A 148 -6.87 -19.56 -6.54
CA ALA A 148 -6.09 -20.77 -6.31
C ALA A 148 -6.52 -21.56 -5.06
N PHE A 149 -6.92 -20.88 -3.97
CA PHE A 149 -7.07 -21.53 -2.67
C PHE A 149 -8.44 -21.39 -2.01
N ASN A 150 -9.30 -20.47 -2.46
CA ASN A 150 -10.58 -20.21 -1.77
C ASN A 150 -11.79 -20.82 -2.47
N PHE A 151 -11.74 -20.97 -3.80
CA PHE A 151 -12.88 -21.48 -4.58
C PHE A 151 -12.77 -22.97 -4.95
N GLY A 152 -11.69 -23.64 -4.56
CA GLY A 152 -11.53 -25.09 -4.69
C GLY A 152 -10.90 -25.53 -6.02
N GLU A 153 -11.03 -26.81 -6.35
CA GLU A 153 -10.29 -27.44 -7.45
C GLU A 153 -10.64 -26.86 -8.83
N GLN A 154 -11.90 -26.47 -9.05
CA GLN A 154 -12.36 -25.93 -10.34
C GLN A 154 -11.54 -24.71 -10.78
N THR A 155 -11.37 -23.74 -9.87
CA THR A 155 -10.61 -22.51 -10.14
C THR A 155 -9.11 -22.73 -10.01
N HIS A 156 -8.68 -23.64 -9.11
CA HIS A 156 -7.27 -23.98 -8.96
C HIS A 156 -6.67 -24.56 -10.23
N ALA A 157 -7.38 -25.47 -10.90
CA ALA A 157 -6.95 -26.06 -12.16
C ALA A 157 -6.73 -25.01 -13.26
N VAL A 158 -7.58 -23.98 -13.32
CA VAL A 158 -7.43 -22.85 -14.24
C VAL A 158 -6.14 -22.08 -13.95
N ILE A 159 -5.87 -21.73 -12.69
CA ILE A 159 -4.65 -21.00 -12.31
C ILE A 159 -3.38 -21.78 -12.65
N ILE A 160 -3.36 -23.09 -12.40
CA ILE A 160 -2.23 -23.95 -12.76
C ILE A 160 -2.05 -24.03 -14.28
N SER A 161 -3.14 -24.01 -15.05
CA SER A 161 -3.07 -24.01 -16.52
C SER A 161 -2.42 -22.74 -17.10
N HIS A 162 -2.52 -21.61 -16.39
CA HIS A 162 -1.79 -20.37 -16.68
C HIS A 162 -0.31 -20.40 -16.24
N GLY A 163 0.17 -21.54 -15.72
CA GLY A 163 1.57 -21.73 -15.31
C GLY A 163 1.95 -21.00 -14.01
N ILE A 164 0.97 -20.54 -13.24
CA ILE A 164 1.21 -19.81 -11.99
C ILE A 164 1.25 -20.82 -10.83
N SER A 165 2.43 -21.00 -10.21
CA SER A 165 2.58 -21.96 -9.12
C SER A 165 1.99 -21.49 -7.80
N ASP A 166 1.49 -22.43 -6.98
CA ASP A 166 0.98 -22.17 -5.63
C ASP A 166 2.00 -21.42 -4.75
N SER A 167 3.28 -21.79 -4.86
CA SER A 167 4.36 -21.16 -4.09
C SER A 167 4.55 -19.69 -4.45
N THR A 168 4.43 -19.34 -5.73
CA THR A 168 4.50 -17.97 -6.23
C THR A 168 3.35 -17.15 -5.68
N ILE A 169 2.13 -17.70 -5.71
CA ILE A 169 0.93 -17.02 -5.21
C ILE A 169 1.04 -16.79 -3.70
N ALA A 170 1.40 -17.83 -2.94
CA ALA A 170 1.53 -17.75 -1.49
C ALA A 170 2.59 -16.73 -1.07
N MET A 171 3.78 -16.77 -1.69
CA MET A 171 4.87 -15.83 -1.41
C MET A 171 4.45 -14.39 -1.76
N GLY A 172 3.91 -14.16 -2.96
CA GLY A 172 3.52 -12.82 -3.40
C GLY A 172 2.42 -12.24 -2.53
N TYR A 173 1.47 -13.06 -2.10
CA TYR A 173 0.41 -12.66 -1.17
C TYR A 173 0.97 -12.29 0.22
N GLN A 174 1.87 -13.11 0.77
CA GLN A 174 2.49 -12.83 2.08
C GLN A 174 3.30 -11.53 2.06
N LEU A 175 4.11 -11.32 1.01
CA LEU A 175 4.85 -10.07 0.82
C LEU A 175 3.90 -8.88 0.71
N GLY A 176 2.87 -9.00 -0.13
CA GLY A 176 1.92 -7.93 -0.42
C GLY A 176 1.03 -7.55 0.76
N THR A 177 0.75 -8.48 1.68
CA THR A 177 -0.17 -8.25 2.80
C THR A 177 0.55 -7.93 4.11
N LEU A 178 1.67 -8.61 4.39
CA LEU A 178 2.33 -8.53 5.69
C LEU A 178 3.56 -7.62 5.70
N ILE A 179 4.32 -7.59 4.60
CA ILE A 179 5.64 -6.95 4.59
C ILE A 179 5.55 -5.56 3.96
N PHE A 180 5.11 -5.48 2.71
CA PHE A 180 5.16 -4.22 1.96
C PHE A 180 4.29 -3.10 2.53
N PRO A 181 3.02 -3.33 2.93
CA PRO A 181 2.18 -2.24 3.44
C PRO A 181 2.72 -1.59 4.72
N ALA A 182 3.39 -2.38 5.57
CA ALA A 182 3.99 -1.90 6.81
C ALA A 182 5.35 -1.22 6.58
N LEU A 183 6.22 -1.81 5.75
CA LEU A 183 7.60 -1.35 5.60
C LEU A 183 7.79 -0.26 4.54
N ALA A 184 7.04 -0.28 3.45
CA ALA A 184 7.16 0.70 2.37
C ALA A 184 7.07 2.16 2.85
N PRO A 185 6.06 2.57 3.66
CA PRO A 185 5.98 3.94 4.16
C PRO A 185 7.18 4.31 5.04
N ILE A 186 7.67 3.37 5.86
CA ILE A 186 8.83 3.59 6.74
C ILE A 186 10.08 3.82 5.89
N PHE A 187 10.32 2.98 4.88
CA PHE A 187 11.47 3.15 3.98
C PHE A 187 11.43 4.48 3.23
N VAL A 188 10.26 4.86 2.69
CA VAL A 188 10.08 6.17 2.03
C VAL A 188 10.43 7.29 3.01
N TRP A 189 9.88 7.25 4.22
CA TRP A 189 10.14 8.29 5.21
C TRP A 189 11.61 8.37 5.62
N VAL A 190 12.23 7.24 5.97
CA VAL A 190 13.65 7.17 6.37
C VAL A 190 14.57 7.68 5.27
N LEU A 191 14.37 7.23 4.02
CA LEU A 191 15.23 7.61 2.90
C LEU A 191 15.11 9.09 2.53
N THR A 192 13.93 9.69 2.74
CA THR A 192 13.67 11.10 2.44
C THR A 192 13.99 12.06 3.60
N ASN A 193 14.09 11.55 4.83
CA ASN A 193 14.38 12.31 6.05
C ASN A 193 15.68 11.85 6.74
N ARG A 194 16.66 11.34 5.99
CA ARG A 194 17.94 10.84 6.53
C ARG A 194 18.59 11.74 7.60
N PRO A 195 18.71 13.07 7.42
CA PRO A 195 19.34 13.92 8.44
C PRO A 195 18.60 13.89 9.79
N LEU A 196 17.27 13.83 9.76
CA LEU A 196 16.44 13.73 10.97
C LEU A 196 16.61 12.35 11.63
N VAL A 197 16.74 11.29 10.83
CA VAL A 197 16.99 9.94 11.34
C VAL A 197 18.37 9.86 11.99
N GLU A 198 19.41 10.35 11.31
CA GLU A 198 20.79 10.41 11.80
C GLU A 198 20.89 11.11 13.16
N GLN A 199 20.14 12.21 13.34
CA GLN A 199 20.00 12.90 14.61
C GLN A 199 19.43 12.01 15.72
N PHE A 200 18.42 11.18 15.44
CA PHE A 200 17.80 10.30 16.43
C PHE A 200 18.62 9.06 16.79
N VAL A 201 19.34 8.48 15.84
CA VAL A 201 20.23 7.34 16.10
C VAL A 201 21.62 7.75 16.58
N GLY A 202 21.96 9.04 16.55
CA GLY A 202 23.27 9.55 16.95
C GLY A 202 24.40 9.13 16.03
N TRP A 203 24.08 8.75 14.78
CA TRP A 203 25.06 8.27 13.80
C TRP A 203 25.48 9.45 12.91
N SER A 204 26.66 10.03 13.16
CA SER A 204 27.24 11.00 12.24
C SER A 204 28.16 10.28 11.27
N ALA A 205 28.03 10.56 9.96
CA ALA A 205 28.93 10.04 8.93
C ALA A 205 30.42 10.40 9.20
N ASP A 206 30.67 11.38 10.08
CA ASP A 206 32.01 11.76 10.54
C ASP A 206 32.67 10.71 11.45
N GLN A 207 31.91 9.80 12.09
CA GLN A 207 32.48 8.72 12.90
C GLN A 207 33.19 7.66 12.04
N LEU A 208 32.72 7.40 10.82
CA LEU A 208 33.31 6.43 9.88
C LEU A 208 34.56 6.94 9.19
N ARG A 209 34.86 8.23 9.31
CA ARG A 209 36.00 8.88 8.65
C ARG A 209 37.23 9.00 9.55
N ASN A 210 37.07 8.61 10.82
CA ASN A 210 38.10 8.65 11.86
C ASN A 210 38.52 7.24 12.35
N GLU A 211 38.12 6.18 11.63
CA GLU A 211 38.66 4.81 11.75
C GLU A 211 39.48 4.46 10.51
#